data_AF-A0A8T6ENC8-F1
#
_entry.id   AF-A0A8T6ENC8-F1
#
_cell.length_a   1.000
_cell.length_b   1.000
_cell.length_c   1.000
_cell.angle_alpha   90.00
_cell.angle_beta   90.00
_cell.angle_gamma   90.00
#
_symmetry.space_group_name_H-M   'P 1'
#
loop_
_entity.id
_entity.type
_entity.pdbx_description
1 polymer ?
#
loop_
_entity_poly.entity_id
_entity_poly.type
_entity_poly.pdbx_seq_one_letter_code
_entity_poly.pdbx_strand_id
1 'polypeptide(L)'
;PSLAKRGRIALAASTGGASPALARWLRERLEEFLSDEVTALGDLLAEVRVQARERDRECAASCDRTRPPPPLLCEACPNRITNDAWQAAIDDELRSLLRDGQYEAARARLVTSLGLDQPLEIPEWQGQPA
;
A
#
# COMPACT_ATOMS: atom_id res chain seq x y z
N PRO A 1 -2.80 -3.28 -26.65
CA PRO A 1 -3.26 -3.41 -25.25
C PRO A 1 -4.47 -2.49 -25.03
N SER A 2 -5.27 -2.74 -24.00
CA SER A 2 -6.43 -1.95 -23.61
C SER A 2 -6.34 -1.57 -22.13
N LEU A 3 -6.69 -0.31 -21.81
CA LEU A 3 -6.50 0.26 -20.47
C LEU A 3 -7.85 0.55 -19.82
N ALA A 4 -8.12 -0.05 -18.67
CA ALA A 4 -9.20 0.33 -17.76
C ALA A 4 -8.62 1.26 -16.69
N LYS A 5 -9.27 2.39 -16.41
CA LYS A 5 -8.77 3.37 -15.44
C LYS A 5 -9.92 4.00 -14.67
N ARG A 6 -9.77 4.07 -13.35
CA ARG A 6 -10.67 4.83 -12.46
C ARG A 6 -9.85 5.45 -11.33
N GLY A 7 -10.03 6.74 -11.12
CA GLY A 7 -9.24 7.50 -10.15
C GLY A 7 -7.73 7.32 -10.38
N ARG A 8 -7.03 6.83 -9.35
CA ARG A 8 -5.58 6.60 -9.34
C ARG A 8 -5.16 5.23 -9.91
N ILE A 9 -6.12 4.31 -10.10
CA ILE A 9 -5.85 2.92 -10.46
C ILE A 9 -6.01 2.73 -11.96
N ALA A 10 -5.05 2.03 -12.57
CA ALA A 10 -5.09 1.65 -13.97
C ALA A 10 -4.75 0.17 -14.13
N LEU A 11 -5.57 -0.55 -14.90
CA LEU A 11 -5.38 -1.97 -15.21
C LEU A 11 -5.26 -2.13 -16.72
N ALA A 12 -4.18 -2.78 -17.17
CA ALA A 12 -3.93 -3.03 -18.58
C ALA A 12 -4.20 -4.49 -18.92
N ALA A 13 -5.04 -4.73 -19.93
CA ALA A 13 -5.24 -6.04 -20.53
C ALA A 13 -4.55 -6.12 -21.90
N SER A 14 -3.88 -7.22 -22.18
CA SER A 14 -3.19 -7.44 -23.46
C SER A 14 -3.29 -8.89 -23.90
N THR A 15 -3.53 -9.10 -25.19
CA THR A 15 -3.51 -10.41 -25.85
C THR A 15 -2.33 -10.54 -26.82
N GLY A 16 -1.35 -9.62 -26.78
CA GLY A 16 -0.25 -9.60 -27.75
C GLY A 16 -0.68 -9.41 -29.21
N GLY A 17 -1.89 -8.88 -29.47
CA GLY A 17 -2.45 -8.71 -30.82
C GLY A 17 -3.28 -9.91 -31.32
N ALA A 18 -3.29 -11.05 -30.63
CA ALA A 18 -4.00 -12.26 -31.06
C ALA A 18 -5.54 -12.10 -31.09
N SER A 19 -6.11 -11.25 -30.23
CA SER A 19 -7.56 -11.02 -30.19
C SER A 19 -7.89 -9.63 -29.62
N PRO A 20 -8.04 -8.60 -30.47
CA PRO A 20 -8.51 -7.28 -30.06
C PRO A 20 -9.88 -7.33 -29.36
N ALA A 21 -10.75 -8.25 -29.76
CA ALA A 21 -12.07 -8.44 -29.16
C ALA A 21 -11.97 -8.92 -27.70
N LEU A 22 -11.09 -9.89 -27.41
CA LEU A 22 -10.85 -10.35 -26.03
C LEU A 22 -10.21 -9.26 -25.16
N ALA A 23 -9.26 -8.49 -25.71
CA ALA A 23 -8.69 -7.35 -25.00
C ALA A 23 -9.78 -6.34 -24.60
N ARG A 24 -10.72 -6.03 -25.51
CA ARG A 24 -11.88 -5.17 -25.23
C ARG A 24 -12.76 -5.74 -24.13
N TRP A 25 -13.13 -7.02 -24.22
CA TRP A 25 -13.98 -7.68 -23.23
C TRP A 25 -13.35 -7.69 -21.83
N LEU A 26 -12.03 -7.96 -21.74
CA LEU A 26 -11.29 -7.90 -20.48
C LEU A 26 -11.30 -6.47 -19.91
N ARG A 27 -11.05 -5.44 -20.73
CA ARG A 27 -11.12 -4.05 -20.29
C ARG A 27 -12.47 -3.72 -19.64
N GLU A 28 -13.58 -4.13 -20.26
CA GLU A 28 -14.92 -3.88 -19.73
C GLU A 28 -15.16 -4.56 -18.38
N ARG A 29 -14.68 -5.79 -18.19
CA ARG A 29 -14.76 -6.49 -16.89
C ARG A 29 -13.88 -5.82 -15.83
N LEU A 30 -12.71 -5.31 -16.23
CA LEU A 30 -11.83 -4.58 -15.32
C LEU A 30 -12.42 -3.22 -14.93
N GLU A 31 -13.10 -2.52 -15.83
CA GLU A 31 -13.82 -1.27 -15.53
C GLU A 31 -14.94 -1.50 -14.50
N GLU A 32 -15.66 -2.63 -14.59
CA GLU A 32 -16.67 -3.04 -13.61
C GLU A 32 -16.05 -3.38 -12.25
N PHE A 33 -14.91 -4.11 -12.25
CA PHE A 33 -14.16 -4.43 -11.05
C PHE A 33 -13.61 -3.19 -10.34
N LEU A 34 -13.18 -2.17 -11.09
CA LEU A 34 -12.76 -0.87 -10.55
C LEU A 34 -13.98 -0.11 -10.02
N SER A 35 -14.55 -0.59 -8.93
CA SER A 35 -15.70 0.00 -8.23
C SER A 35 -15.28 1.20 -7.37
N ASP A 36 -16.26 1.85 -6.75
CA ASP A 36 -15.99 2.90 -5.76
C ASP A 36 -15.27 2.36 -4.52
N GLU A 37 -15.58 1.13 -4.07
CA GLU A 37 -14.84 0.43 -3.00
C GLU A 37 -13.35 0.31 -3.32
N VAL A 38 -13.01 -0.13 -4.54
CA VAL A 38 -11.62 -0.30 -4.98
C VAL A 38 -10.90 1.04 -5.10
N THR A 39 -11.61 2.07 -5.57
CA THR A 39 -11.05 3.44 -5.66
C THR A 39 -10.78 4.01 -4.27
N ALA A 40 -11.74 3.89 -3.35
CA ALA A 40 -11.60 4.32 -1.96
C ALA A 40 -10.47 3.58 -1.23
N LEU A 41 -10.32 2.27 -1.47
CA LEU A 41 -9.19 1.50 -0.96
C LEU A 41 -7.85 2.06 -1.46
N GLY A 42 -7.75 2.34 -2.76
CA GLY A 42 -6.54 2.92 -3.35
C GLY A 42 -6.19 4.29 -2.77
N ASP A 43 -7.18 5.13 -2.54
CA ASP A 43 -7.01 6.45 -1.93
C ASP A 43 -6.58 6.34 -0.46
N LEU A 44 -7.22 5.46 0.32
CA LEU A 44 -6.85 5.20 1.71
C LEU A 44 -5.43 4.65 1.84
N LEU A 45 -5.05 3.67 1.01
CA LEU A 45 -3.69 3.11 1.00
C LEU A 45 -2.66 4.20 0.66
N ALA A 46 -2.95 5.07 -0.29
CA ALA A 46 -2.06 6.18 -0.65
C ALA A 46 -1.88 7.17 0.51
N GLU A 47 -2.97 7.48 1.22
CA GLU A 47 -2.96 8.34 2.41
C GLU A 47 -2.09 7.74 3.53
N VAL A 48 -2.34 6.48 3.91
CA VAL A 48 -1.59 5.83 4.98
C VAL A 48 -0.13 5.59 4.58
N ARG A 49 0.18 5.44 3.28
CA ARG A 49 1.56 5.34 2.79
C ARG A 49 2.36 6.62 3.02
N VAL A 50 1.72 7.79 3.05
CA VAL A 50 2.39 9.05 3.42
C VAL A 50 2.85 8.99 4.88
N GLN A 51 1.97 8.58 5.79
CA GLN A 51 2.28 8.42 7.22
C GLN A 51 3.40 7.39 7.43
N ALA A 52 3.32 6.24 6.77
CA ALA A 52 4.37 5.23 6.83
C ALA A 52 5.73 5.77 6.36
N ARG A 53 5.76 6.58 5.30
CA ARG A 53 7.00 7.20 4.81
C ARG A 53 7.55 8.28 5.74
N GLU A 54 6.69 9.01 6.45
CA GLU A 54 7.14 9.95 7.49
C GLU A 54 7.81 9.21 8.64
N ARG A 55 7.18 8.14 9.11
CA ARG A 55 7.73 7.24 10.13
C ARG A 55 9.04 6.57 9.68
N ASP A 56 9.12 6.10 8.43
CA ASP A 56 10.35 5.55 7.85
C ASP A 56 11.48 6.59 7.88
N ARG A 57 11.20 7.86 7.56
CA ARG A 57 12.18 8.95 7.60
C ARG A 57 12.66 9.24 9.01
N GLU A 58 11.76 9.24 9.99
CA GLU A 58 12.10 9.44 11.40
C GLU A 58 13.04 8.34 11.92
N CYS A 59 12.71 7.07 11.65
CA CYS A 59 13.57 5.95 12.01
C CYS A 59 14.91 6.00 11.26
N ALA A 60 14.89 6.28 9.96
CA ALA A 60 16.10 6.36 9.14
C ALA A 60 17.05 7.50 9.59
N ALA A 61 16.53 8.64 10.04
CA ALA A 61 17.34 9.79 10.45
C ALA A 61 18.33 9.49 11.59
N SER A 62 18.10 8.41 12.34
CA SER A 62 18.91 8.02 13.49
C SER A 62 19.57 6.65 13.33
N CYS A 63 19.50 6.03 12.14
CA CYS A 63 19.92 4.65 11.90
C CYS A 63 21.21 4.57 11.04
N ASP A 64 22.21 3.84 11.56
CA ASP A 64 23.50 3.62 10.89
C ASP A 64 23.44 2.63 9.72
N ARG A 65 22.31 1.91 9.56
CA ARG A 65 22.10 0.87 8.54
C ARG A 65 21.14 1.30 7.42
N THR A 66 20.88 2.59 7.26
CA THR A 66 19.99 3.07 6.19
C THR A 66 20.52 2.75 4.80
N ARG A 67 19.60 2.54 3.84
CA ARG A 67 19.96 2.36 2.42
C ARG A 67 19.82 3.69 1.64
N PRO A 68 20.61 3.89 0.57
CA PRO A 68 20.61 5.14 -0.21
C PRO A 68 19.26 5.48 -0.89
N PRO A 69 19.08 6.72 -1.38
CA PRO A 69 17.78 7.40 -1.48
C PRO A 69 16.72 6.83 -2.44
N PRO A 70 15.42 7.03 -2.11
CA PRO A 70 14.93 7.59 -0.84
C PRO A 70 15.27 6.65 0.34
N PRO A 71 15.52 7.16 1.56
CA PRO A 71 15.98 6.34 2.67
C PRO A 71 14.98 5.21 2.92
N LEU A 72 15.45 3.97 2.77
CA LEU A 72 14.69 2.77 3.07
C LEU A 72 15.26 2.15 4.34
N LEU A 73 14.36 1.76 5.25
CA LEU A 73 14.71 0.92 6.39
C LEU A 73 15.35 -0.38 5.88
N CYS A 74 16.44 -0.80 6.53
CA CYS A 74 17.12 -2.04 6.16
C CYS A 74 16.20 -3.25 6.33
N GLU A 75 16.53 -4.37 5.69
CA GLU A 75 15.68 -5.57 5.72
C GLU A 75 15.45 -6.14 7.11
N ALA A 76 16.40 -5.94 8.03
CA ALA A 76 16.30 -6.41 9.40
C ALA A 76 15.60 -5.43 10.35
N CYS A 77 15.23 -4.21 9.90
CA CYS A 77 14.67 -3.20 10.77
C CYS A 77 13.26 -3.60 11.27
N PRO A 78 13.01 -3.60 12.60
CA PRO A 78 11.69 -3.95 13.14
C PRO A 78 10.59 -2.98 12.70
N ASN A 79 10.93 -1.72 12.46
CA ASN A 79 9.97 -0.71 11.99
C ASN A 79 9.61 -0.84 10.49
N ARG A 80 10.24 -1.76 9.75
CA ARG A 80 10.02 -1.91 8.31
C ARG A 80 8.69 -2.62 8.04
N ILE A 81 7.76 -1.88 7.45
CA ILE A 81 6.51 -2.44 6.94
C ILE A 81 6.77 -3.08 5.57
N THR A 82 6.65 -4.40 5.48
CA THR A 82 6.86 -5.17 4.24
C THR A 82 5.67 -5.06 3.29
N ASN A 83 5.88 -5.36 2.01
CA ASN A 83 4.77 -5.44 1.05
C ASN A 83 3.75 -6.51 1.45
N ASP A 84 4.20 -7.63 2.05
CA ASP A 84 3.31 -8.68 2.53
C ASP A 84 2.47 -8.20 3.71
N ALA A 85 3.01 -7.37 4.61
CA ALA A 85 2.24 -6.73 5.67
C ALA A 85 1.18 -5.78 5.09
N TRP A 86 1.53 -4.98 4.07
CA TRP A 86 0.55 -4.16 3.34
C TRP A 86 -0.54 -5.00 2.68
N GLN A 87 -0.18 -6.12 2.05
CA GLN A 87 -1.13 -7.01 1.40
C GLN A 87 -2.05 -7.68 2.42
N ALA A 88 -1.51 -8.15 3.55
CA ALA A 88 -2.28 -8.78 4.63
C ALA A 88 -3.22 -7.79 5.34
N ALA A 89 -2.84 -6.52 5.40
CA ALA A 89 -3.69 -5.45 5.94
C ALA A 89 -4.91 -5.14 5.06
N ILE A 90 -4.92 -5.56 3.79
CA ILE A 90 -6.10 -5.51 2.92
C ILE A 90 -6.97 -6.74 3.22
N ASP A 91 -7.57 -6.76 4.40
CA ASP A 91 -8.42 -7.85 4.88
C ASP A 91 -9.92 -7.60 4.58
N ASP A 92 -10.74 -8.62 4.84
CA ASP A 92 -12.18 -8.56 4.58
C ASP A 92 -12.89 -7.51 5.44
N GLU A 93 -12.40 -7.25 6.65
CA GLU A 93 -12.95 -6.24 7.56
C GLU A 93 -12.71 -4.82 7.01
N LEU A 94 -11.47 -4.50 6.63
CA LEU A 94 -11.13 -3.23 5.99
C LEU A 94 -12.01 -2.97 4.76
N ARG A 95 -12.19 -4.00 3.93
CA ARG A 95 -13.02 -3.90 2.72
C ARG A 95 -14.50 -3.72 3.05
N SER A 96 -15.01 -4.36 4.09
CA SER A 96 -16.38 -4.16 4.55
C SER A 96 -16.60 -2.72 5.01
N LEU A 97 -15.69 -2.17 5.81
CA LEU A 97 -15.77 -0.79 6.30
C LEU A 97 -15.82 0.22 5.14
N LEU A 98 -15.01 0.02 4.09
CA LEU A 98 -15.03 0.87 2.90
C LEU A 98 -16.34 0.73 2.10
N ARG A 99 -16.87 -0.49 1.97
CA ARG A 99 -18.15 -0.73 1.30
C ARG A 99 -19.30 -0.04 2.03
N ASP A 100 -19.26 0.00 3.35
CA ASP A 100 -20.26 0.63 4.20
C ASP A 100 -20.05 2.16 4.35
N GLY A 101 -19.04 2.72 3.66
CA GLY A 101 -18.71 4.15 3.70
C GLY A 101 -18.07 4.62 5.01
N GLN A 102 -17.63 3.69 5.87
CA GLN A 102 -17.03 3.97 7.17
C GLN A 102 -15.52 4.26 7.04
N TYR A 103 -15.18 5.35 6.33
CA TYR A 103 -13.80 5.68 5.96
C TYR A 103 -12.86 5.85 7.17
N GLU A 104 -13.29 6.57 8.22
CA GLU A 104 -12.46 6.77 9.42
C GLU A 104 -12.17 5.47 10.17
N ALA A 105 -13.15 4.56 10.24
CA ALA A 105 -12.97 3.25 10.84
C ALA A 105 -12.02 2.39 10.00
N ALA A 106 -12.17 2.40 8.68
CA ALA A 106 -11.25 1.73 7.75
C ALA A 106 -9.81 2.24 7.91
N ARG A 107 -9.63 3.56 8.04
CA ARG A 107 -8.34 4.19 8.29
C ARG A 107 -7.73 3.74 9.61
N ALA A 108 -8.51 3.77 10.71
CA ALA A 108 -8.03 3.32 12.01
C ALA A 108 -7.59 1.84 11.96
N ARG A 109 -8.41 0.97 11.33
CA ARG A 109 -8.08 -0.45 11.16
C ARG A 109 -6.77 -0.65 10.41
N LEU A 110 -6.59 0.03 9.27
CA LEU A 110 -5.39 -0.05 8.46
C LEU A 110 -4.16 0.42 9.24
N VAL A 111 -4.24 1.58 9.91
CA VAL A 111 -3.15 2.13 10.74
C VAL A 111 -2.73 1.14 11.83
N THR A 112 -3.67 0.60 12.59
CA THR A 112 -3.40 -0.39 13.64
C THR A 112 -2.84 -1.69 13.07
N SER A 113 -3.37 -2.20 11.95
CA SER A 113 -2.89 -3.43 11.33
C SER A 113 -1.42 -3.36 10.87
N LEU A 114 -0.97 -2.14 10.51
CA LEU A 114 0.39 -1.86 10.09
C LEU A 114 1.30 -1.42 11.25
N GLY A 115 0.76 -1.34 12.49
CA GLY A 115 1.49 -0.88 13.67
C GLY A 115 1.93 0.58 13.60
N LEU A 116 1.27 1.41 12.79
CA LEU A 116 1.63 2.82 12.59
C LEU A 116 1.24 3.71 13.78
N ASP A 117 0.33 3.25 14.62
CA ASP A 117 -0.08 3.85 15.90
C ASP A 117 0.84 3.49 17.07
N GLN A 118 1.80 2.57 16.87
CA GLN A 118 2.76 2.17 17.89
C GLN A 118 4.00 3.07 17.87
N PRO A 119 4.71 3.27 19.00
CA PRO A 119 5.98 4.00 19.00
C PRO A 119 7.03 3.29 18.13
N LEU A 120 8.03 4.03 17.64
CA LEU A 120 9.16 3.43 16.93
C LEU A 120 9.94 2.49 17.86
N GLU A 121 10.22 1.28 17.39
CA GLU A 121 11.11 0.36 18.07
C GLU A 121 12.56 0.78 17.82
N ILE A 122 13.34 0.91 18.91
CA ILE A 122 14.77 1.25 18.83
C ILE A 122 15.53 -0.05 18.60
N PRO A 123 16.16 -0.27 17.43
CA PRO A 123 16.88 -1.49 17.18
C PRO A 123 18.18 -1.56 17.99
N GLU A 124 18.57 -2.77 18.41
CA GLU A 124 19.74 -2.99 19.27
C GLU A 124 21.07 -2.48 18.69
N TRP A 125 21.17 -2.38 17.36
CA TRP A 125 22.37 -1.92 16.66
C TRP A 125 22.47 -0.40 16.52
N GLN A 126 21.44 0.35 16.91
CA GLN A 126 21.43 1.79 16.75
C GLN A 126 22.45 2.45 17.69
N GLY A 127 23.44 3.17 17.14
CA GLY A 127 24.51 3.78 17.93
C GLY A 127 25.65 2.82 18.32
N GLN A 128 25.67 1.60 17.78
CA GLN A 128 26.83 0.72 17.89
C GLN A 128 27.83 1.06 16.76
N PRO A 129 29.15 1.07 17.02
CA PRO A 129 30.15 1.26 15.96
C PRO A 129 30.03 0.11 14.94
N ALA A 130 30.12 0.47 13.65
CA ALA A 130 30.05 -0.45 12.52
C ALA A 130 31.16 -1.52 12.52
#